data_AF-A0A432QDR7-F1
#
_entry.id   AF-A0A432QDR7-F1
#
_cell.length_a   1.000
_cell.length_b   1.000
_cell.length_c   1.000
_cell.angle_alpha   90.00
_cell.angle_beta   90.00
_cell.angle_gamma   90.00
#
_symmetry.space_group_name_H-M   'P 1'
#
loop_
_entity.id
_entity.type
_entity.pdbx_description
1 polymer ?
#
loop_
_entity_poly.entity_id
_entity_poly.type
_entity_poly.pdbx_seq_one_letter_code
_entity_poly.pdbx_strand_id
1 'polypeptide(L)'
;MVACGGPDGLQNRIGLVLAGIPAADKSQAEEQLRQFLVRAESCVPVIRYRQRIGEFATATATAAVLAATLVDRRNAGDLGGTGQPIGPHGGVLVLGLGSTITAMEFARL
;
A
#
# COMPACT_ATOMS: atom_id res chain seq x y z
N MET A 1 -3.52 -14.10 -6.27
CA MET A 1 -2.08 -13.86 -6.07
C MET A 1 -1.28 -13.75 -7.36
N VAL A 2 -1.84 -14.09 -8.54
CA VAL A 2 -1.13 -13.98 -9.83
C VAL A 2 -0.95 -12.52 -10.29
N ALA A 3 -1.75 -11.58 -9.78
CA ALA A 3 -1.75 -10.19 -10.27
C ALA A 3 -0.57 -9.31 -9.80
N CYS A 4 0.21 -9.72 -8.79
CA CYS A 4 1.32 -8.91 -8.24
C CYS A 4 2.73 -9.46 -8.54
N GLY A 5 2.85 -10.41 -9.48
CA GLY A 5 4.17 -10.90 -9.92
C GLY A 5 4.91 -11.84 -8.95
N GLY A 6 4.23 -12.35 -7.91
CA GLY A 6 4.81 -13.28 -6.92
C GLY A 6 5.62 -12.58 -5.82
N PRO A 7 6.10 -13.34 -4.81
CA PRO A 7 6.81 -12.79 -3.64
C PRO A 7 8.12 -12.09 -4.00
N ASP A 8 8.94 -12.68 -4.88
CA ASP A 8 10.21 -12.08 -5.34
C ASP A 8 10.03 -10.79 -6.15
N GLY A 9 8.95 -10.75 -6.95
CA GLY A 9 8.60 -9.57 -7.73
C GLY A 9 8.14 -8.41 -6.86
N LEU A 10 7.46 -8.68 -5.74
CA LEU A 10 6.94 -7.65 -4.86
C LEU A 10 8.05 -6.98 -4.04
N GLN A 11 8.95 -7.76 -3.44
CA GLN A 11 10.02 -7.21 -2.59
C GLN A 11 11.00 -6.32 -3.36
N ASN A 12 11.28 -6.66 -4.61
CA ASN A 12 12.21 -5.89 -5.44
C ASN A 12 11.57 -4.66 -6.08
N ARG A 13 10.24 -4.54 -6.13
CA ARG A 13 9.54 -3.45 -6.83
C ARG A 13 8.77 -2.51 -5.91
N ILE A 14 8.32 -2.99 -4.76
CA ILE A 14 7.46 -2.23 -3.86
C ILE A 14 8.26 -1.84 -2.62
N GLY A 15 8.38 -0.54 -2.37
CA GLY A 15 9.00 0.00 -1.16
C GLY A 15 8.00 0.46 -0.10
N LEU A 16 6.70 0.51 -0.43
CA LEU A 16 5.65 1.00 0.47
C LEU A 16 4.28 0.45 0.07
N VAL A 17 3.46 0.13 1.06
CA VAL A 17 2.06 -0.27 0.86
C VAL A 17 1.12 0.76 1.49
N LEU A 18 0.17 1.27 0.73
CA LEU A 18 -0.96 2.04 1.20
C LEU A 18 -2.17 1.10 1.32
N ALA A 19 -2.54 0.72 2.54
CA ALA A 19 -3.66 -0.17 2.82
C ALA A 19 -4.94 0.59 3.16
N GLY A 20 -5.98 0.35 2.38
CA GLY A 20 -7.33 0.87 2.57
C GLY A 20 -8.15 -0.12 3.37
N ILE A 21 -8.27 0.13 4.67
CA ILE A 21 -9.03 -0.69 5.62
C ILE A 21 -10.29 0.08 5.99
N PRO A 22 -11.47 -0.26 5.44
CA PRO A 22 -12.72 0.38 5.82
C PRO A 22 -13.03 0.13 7.30
N ALA A 23 -13.53 1.14 8.01
CA ALA A 23 -13.92 1.00 9.41
C ALA A 23 -15.01 -0.08 9.63
N ALA A 24 -15.94 -0.24 8.68
CA ALA A 24 -17.03 -1.22 8.74
C ALA A 24 -16.54 -2.68 8.72
N ASP A 25 -15.44 -2.96 8.01
CA ASP A 25 -14.93 -4.32 7.78
C ASP A 25 -13.53 -4.51 8.39
N LYS A 26 -13.18 -3.71 9.41
CA LYS A 26 -11.81 -3.59 9.93
C LYS A 26 -11.17 -4.94 10.27
N SER A 27 -11.87 -5.81 11.00
CA SER A 27 -11.33 -7.12 11.40
C SER A 27 -11.02 -8.03 10.22
N GLN A 28 -11.91 -8.07 9.22
CA GLN A 28 -11.72 -8.86 8.00
C GLN A 28 -10.57 -8.29 7.17
N ALA A 29 -10.53 -6.97 6.98
CA ALA A 29 -9.52 -6.30 6.18
C ALA A 29 -8.11 -6.39 6.81
N GLU A 30 -7.99 -6.29 8.14
CA GLU A 30 -6.70 -6.51 8.83
C GLU A 30 -6.20 -7.95 8.66
N GLU A 31 -7.10 -8.94 8.72
CA GLU A 31 -6.74 -10.34 8.46
C GLU A 31 -6.30 -10.56 7.00
N GLN A 32 -7.00 -9.95 6.04
CA GLN A 32 -6.59 -9.96 4.63
C GLN A 32 -5.20 -9.33 4.44
N LEU A 33 -4.93 -8.19 5.10
CA LEU A 33 -3.62 -7.54 5.08
C LEU A 33 -2.53 -8.45 5.64
N ARG A 34 -2.79 -9.07 6.80
CA ARG A 34 -1.86 -9.99 7.45
C ARG A 34 -1.52 -11.16 6.52
N GLN A 35 -2.54 -11.78 5.91
CA GLN A 35 -2.35 -12.87 4.96
C GLN A 35 -1.56 -12.41 3.73
N PHE A 36 -1.84 -11.22 3.21
CA PHE A 36 -1.10 -10.64 2.09
C PHE A 36 0.39 -10.48 2.43
N LEU A 37 0.72 -9.87 3.57
CA LEU A 37 2.11 -9.64 3.98
C LEU A 37 2.87 -10.95 4.21
N VAL A 38 2.24 -11.94 4.86
CA VAL A 38 2.83 -13.27 5.05
C VAL A 38 3.14 -13.94 3.71
N ARG A 39 2.19 -13.88 2.76
CA ARG A 39 2.34 -14.51 1.45
C ARG A 39 3.30 -13.76 0.51
N ALA A 40 3.44 -12.46 0.72
CA ALA A 40 4.40 -11.63 0.00
C ALA A 40 5.83 -11.77 0.55
N GLU A 41 6.00 -12.44 1.69
CA GLU A 41 7.26 -12.55 2.43
C GLU A 41 7.95 -11.21 2.67
N SER A 42 7.15 -10.13 2.70
CA SER A 42 7.66 -8.77 2.54
C SER A 42 7.57 -8.00 3.86
N CYS A 43 8.68 -7.37 4.23
CA CYS A 43 8.79 -6.46 5.37
C CYS A 43 8.60 -4.98 4.96
N VAL A 44 7.86 -4.72 3.89
CA VAL A 44 7.59 -3.36 3.43
C VAL A 44 6.75 -2.58 4.44
N PRO A 45 7.04 -1.28 4.64
CA PRO A 45 6.22 -0.43 5.49
C PRO A 45 4.78 -0.36 4.96
N VAL A 46 3.81 -0.37 5.88
CA VAL A 46 2.38 -0.29 5.56
C VAL A 46 1.75 0.92 6.21
N ILE A 47 1.13 1.78 5.41
CA ILE A 47 0.34 2.92 5.85
C ILE A 47 -1.13 2.60 5.67
N ARG A 48 -1.89 2.62 6.77
CA ARG A 48 -3.35 2.50 6.74
C ARG A 48 -3.95 3.84 6.33
N TYR A 49 -4.07 4.10 5.04
CA TYR A 49 -4.33 5.45 4.54
C TYR A 49 -5.68 6.01 5.02
N ARG A 50 -6.72 5.18 5.18
CA ARG A 50 -8.04 5.63 5.68
C ARG A 50 -8.01 6.19 7.10
N GLN A 51 -7.03 5.80 7.93
CA GLN A 51 -6.80 6.41 9.25
C GLN A 51 -6.22 7.82 9.16
N ARG A 52 -5.59 8.17 8.03
CA ARG A 52 -4.95 9.48 7.80
C ARG A 52 -5.82 10.42 6.99
N ILE A 53 -6.51 9.92 5.97
CA ILE A 53 -7.30 10.73 5.02
C ILE A 53 -8.82 10.61 5.23
N GLY A 54 -9.27 9.73 6.12
CA GLY A 54 -10.68 9.50 6.43
C GLY A 54 -11.37 8.43 5.58
N GLU A 55 -12.66 8.22 5.87
CA GLU A 55 -13.53 7.17 5.32
C GLU A 55 -14.44 7.70 4.20
N PHE A 56 -13.88 8.50 3.29
CA PHE A 56 -14.64 9.07 2.18
C PHE A 56 -14.69 8.13 0.97
N ALA A 57 -15.72 8.27 0.13
CA ALA A 57 -15.80 7.54 -1.14
C ALA A 57 -14.58 7.81 -2.05
N THR A 58 -14.01 9.01 -1.95
CA THR A 58 -12.81 9.44 -2.69
C THR A 58 -11.49 9.03 -2.05
N ALA A 59 -11.50 8.38 -0.87
CA ALA A 59 -10.27 8.05 -0.14
C ALA A 59 -9.28 7.24 -1.00
N THR A 60 -9.76 6.27 -1.78
CA THR A 60 -8.89 5.48 -2.66
C THR A 60 -8.29 6.31 -3.80
N ALA A 61 -9.03 7.26 -4.37
CA ALA A 61 -8.52 8.16 -5.39
C ALA A 61 -7.42 9.08 -4.81
N THR A 62 -7.65 9.62 -3.62
CA THR A 62 -6.64 10.40 -2.90
C THR A 62 -5.41 9.56 -2.57
N ALA A 63 -5.58 8.30 -2.18
CA ALA A 63 -4.47 7.37 -1.95
C ALA A 63 -3.66 7.08 -3.22
N ALA A 64 -4.32 6.99 -4.38
CA ALA A 64 -3.65 6.83 -5.68
C ALA A 64 -2.81 8.08 -6.05
N VAL A 65 -3.38 9.28 -5.88
CA VAL A 65 -2.64 10.54 -6.10
C VAL A 65 -1.45 10.64 -5.13
N LEU A 66 -1.65 10.22 -3.88
CA LEU A 66 -0.59 10.17 -2.89
C LEU A 66 0.52 9.19 -3.32
N ALA A 67 0.16 7.98 -3.74
CA ALA A 67 1.11 6.99 -4.23
C ALA A 67 1.95 7.51 -5.40
N ALA A 68 1.32 8.14 -6.39
CA ALA A 68 2.03 8.76 -7.52
C ALA A 68 3.02 9.85 -7.05
N THR A 69 2.60 10.69 -6.11
CA THR A 69 3.45 11.76 -5.55
C THR A 69 4.63 11.19 -4.75
N LEU A 70 4.39 10.11 -4.01
CA LEU A 70 5.40 9.43 -3.20
C LEU A 70 6.47 8.76 -4.07
N VAL A 71 6.04 8.10 -5.15
CA VAL A 71 6.94 7.52 -6.16
C VAL A 71 7.77 8.62 -6.84
N ASP A 72 7.17 9.75 -7.18
CA ASP A 72 7.87 10.89 -7.80
C ASP A 72 8.94 11.50 -6.85
N ARG A 73 8.59 11.68 -5.58
CA ARG A 73 9.51 12.25 -4.57
C ARG A 73 10.55 11.26 -4.03
N ARG A 74 10.39 9.95 -4.30
CA ARG A 74 11.16 8.84 -3.70
C ARG A 74 11.27 8.89 -2.16
N ASN A 75 10.30 9.51 -1.50
CA ASN A 75 10.30 9.67 -0.05
C ASN A 75 8.88 9.61 0.49
N ALA A 76 8.64 8.68 1.42
CA ALA A 76 7.36 8.53 2.12
C ALA A 76 7.08 9.69 3.08
N GLY A 77 8.10 10.46 3.45
CA GLY A 77 8.02 11.54 4.44
C GLY A 77 7.47 11.04 5.76
N ASP A 78 6.77 11.92 6.48
CA ASP A 78 6.18 11.62 7.79
C ASP A 78 4.89 10.77 7.70
N LEU A 79 4.41 10.47 6.49
CA LEU A 79 3.20 9.66 6.30
C LEU A 79 3.40 8.21 6.77
N GLY A 80 4.64 7.71 6.68
CA GLY A 80 5.06 6.39 7.17
C GLY A 80 5.55 6.38 8.62
N GLY A 81 5.55 7.52 9.32
CA GLY A 81 6.05 7.66 10.70
C GLY A 81 7.55 7.40 10.88
N THR A 82 8.28 7.05 9.82
CA THR A 82 9.68 6.61 9.89
C THR A 82 10.62 7.45 9.02
N GLY A 83 10.11 8.43 8.25
CA GLY A 83 10.91 9.25 7.33
C GLY A 83 11.72 8.41 6.33
N GLN A 84 11.35 7.14 6.15
CA GLN A 84 12.16 6.18 5.44
C GLN A 84 12.04 6.45 3.93
N PRO A 85 13.17 6.52 3.21
CA PRO A 85 13.14 6.62 1.76
C PRO A 85 12.44 5.40 1.19
N ILE A 86 11.62 5.62 0.16
CA ILE A 86 11.05 4.52 -0.63
C ILE A 86 12.24 4.02 -1.44
N GLY A 87 12.64 2.75 -1.24
CA GLY A 87 13.94 2.22 -1.69
C GLY A 87 14.28 2.44 -3.19
N PRO A 88 15.47 2.04 -3.65
CA PRO A 88 15.97 2.39 -4.99
C PRO A 88 15.06 1.97 -6.16
N HIS A 89 14.30 0.88 -6.01
CA HIS A 89 13.30 0.38 -6.98
C HIS A 89 11.85 0.76 -6.61
N GLY A 90 11.69 1.60 -5.58
CA GLY A 90 10.55 1.72 -4.69
C GLY A 90 9.26 2.27 -5.30
N GLY A 91 8.49 1.38 -5.92
CA GLY A 91 7.08 1.58 -6.21
C GLY A 91 6.22 1.60 -4.94
N VAL A 92 5.01 2.12 -5.09
CA VAL A 92 3.99 2.17 -4.04
C VAL A 92 2.83 1.28 -4.46
N LEU A 93 2.42 0.38 -3.59
CA LEU A 93 1.26 -0.48 -3.80
C LEU A 93 0.07 0.07 -3.02
N VAL A 94 -1.02 0.41 -3.72
CA VAL A 94 -2.29 0.75 -3.10
C VAL A 94 -3.17 -0.50 -3.04
N LEU A 95 -3.50 -0.94 -1.83
CA LEU A 95 -4.39 -2.08 -1.58
C LEU A 95 -5.74 -1.59 -1.06
N GLY A 96 -6.81 -1.92 -1.76
CA GLY A 96 -8.16 -1.83 -1.19
C GLY A 96 -8.55 -3.17 -0.58
N LEU A 97 -8.94 -3.17 0.70
CA LEU A 97 -9.31 -4.35 1.47
C LEU A 97 -10.77 -4.25 1.95
N GLY A 98 -11.33 -5.37 2.42
CA GLY A 98 -12.73 -5.49 2.86
C GLY A 98 -13.49 -6.53 2.03
N SER A 99 -14.71 -6.21 1.62
CA SER A 99 -15.56 -7.11 0.83
C SER A 99 -14.95 -7.54 -0.51
N THR A 100 -14.07 -6.72 -1.08
CA THR A 100 -13.31 -7.03 -2.29
C THR A 100 -11.86 -6.58 -2.13
N ILE A 101 -10.92 -7.39 -2.63
CA ILE A 101 -9.50 -7.06 -2.63
C ILE A 101 -9.13 -6.44 -3.97
N THR A 102 -8.52 -5.26 -3.93
CA THR A 102 -7.99 -4.55 -5.11
C THR A 102 -6.54 -4.16 -4.88
N ALA A 103 -5.75 -4.10 -5.96
CA ALA A 103 -4.34 -3.73 -5.91
C ALA A 103 -3.99 -2.85 -7.10
N MET A 104 -3.31 -1.73 -6.85
CA MET A 104 -2.77 -0.83 -7.87
C MET A 104 -1.31 -0.56 -7.58
N GLU A 105 -0.43 -0.85 -8.53
CA GLU A 105 0.99 -0.58 -8.43
C GLU A 105 1.32 0.75 -9.11
N PHE A 106 2.06 1.60 -8.40
CA PHE A 106 2.65 2.82 -8.92
C PHE A 106 4.16 2.65 -8.93
N ALA A 107 4.78 2.76 -10.10
CA ALA A 107 6.23 2.68 -10.26
C ALA A 107 6.68 3.77 -11.24
N ARG A 108 7.90 4.25 -11.06
CA ARG A 108 8.57 5.14 -12.01
C ARG A 108 9.55 4.30 -12.83
N LEU A 109 9.36 4.32 -14.15
CA LEU A 109 10.25 3.70 -15.13
C LEU A 109 11.56 4.49 -15.27
#